data_AF-A0AA36CUL6-F1
#
_entry.id   AF-A0AA36CUL6-F1
#
_cell.length_a   1.000
_cell.length_b   1.000
_cell.length_c   1.000
_cell.angle_alpha   90.00
_cell.angle_beta   90.00
_cell.angle_gamma   90.00
#
_symmetry.space_group_name_H-M   'P 1'
#
loop_
_entity.id
_entity.type
_entity.pdbx_description
1 polymer ?
#
loop_
_entity_poly.entity_id
_entity_poly.type
_entity_poly.pdbx_seq_one_letter_code
_entity_poly.pdbx_strand_id
1 'polypeptide(L)'
;MPKAGLGDKILVAIRGQMRKAYVVGAHVHRQMRQHGVPSTDTNNIVLLEEEGNPLGNRVMKPIPAKLLEKRDHAQFSKVLALANKYI
;
A
#
# COMPACT_ATOMS: atom_id res chain seq x y z
N MET A 1 2.45 0.41 20.65
CA MET A 1 3.06 -0.18 19.43
C MET A 1 2.92 0.79 18.28
N PRO A 2 3.98 1.03 17.50
CA PRO A 2 3.88 1.83 16.27
C PRO A 2 2.88 1.18 15.31
N LYS A 3 2.05 2.00 14.67
CA LYS A 3 1.05 1.56 13.69
C LYS A 3 1.53 1.96 12.29
N ALA A 4 1.45 1.05 11.34
CA ALA A 4 1.71 1.36 9.94
C ALA A 4 0.46 1.99 9.30
N GLY A 5 0.66 3.08 8.56
CA GLY A 5 -0.36 3.78 7.80
C GLY A 5 -0.28 3.49 6.30
N LEU A 6 -1.06 4.24 5.53
CA LEU A 6 -1.06 4.16 4.07
C LEU A 6 0.30 4.58 3.48
N GLY A 7 0.85 3.72 2.63
CA GLY A 7 2.09 3.94 1.90
C GLY A 7 3.35 3.71 2.72
N ASP A 8 3.23 3.14 3.91
CA ASP A 8 4.39 2.75 4.71
C ASP A 8 4.95 1.42 4.20
N LYS A 9 6.28 1.30 4.24
CA LYS A 9 6.96 0.05 3.94
C LYS A 9 6.97 -0.82 5.20
N ILE A 10 6.48 -2.03 5.07
CA ILE A 10 6.39 -3.01 6.16
C ILE A 10 7.09 -4.31 5.77
N LEU A 11 7.41 -5.11 6.79
CA LEU A 11 7.96 -6.45 6.65
C LEU A 11 6.87 -7.44 7.07
N VAL A 12 6.59 -8.42 6.20
CA VAL A 12 5.53 -9.41 6.41
C VAL A 12 6.09 -10.81 6.27
N ALA A 13 5.56 -11.75 7.05
CA ALA A 13 5.86 -13.17 6.93
C ALA A 13 4.77 -13.84 6.08
N ILE A 14 5.15 -14.42 4.94
CA ILE A 14 4.26 -15.16 4.06
C ILE A 14 4.79 -16.59 3.97
N ARG A 15 4.03 -17.55 4.51
CA ARG A 15 4.38 -18.98 4.49
C ARG A 15 5.81 -19.25 4.97
N GLY A 16 6.24 -18.56 6.04
CA GLY A 16 7.57 -18.69 6.62
C GLY A 16 8.69 -17.89 5.92
N GLN A 17 8.39 -17.17 4.84
CA GLN A 17 9.34 -16.27 4.18
C GLN A 17 9.09 -14.82 4.56
N MET A 18 10.16 -14.08 4.86
CA MET A 18 10.10 -12.65 5.10
C MET A 18 10.07 -11.91 3.77
N ARG A 19 9.10 -11.02 3.59
CA ARG A 19 8.93 -10.20 2.38
C ARG A 19 8.66 -8.76 2.77
N LYS A 20 9.14 -7.83 1.95
CA LYS A 20 8.82 -6.40 2.08
C LYS A 20 7.48 -6.14 1.39
N ALA A 21 6.73 -5.17 1.88
CA ALA A 21 5.47 -4.77 1.27
C ALA A 21 5.18 -3.29 1.50
N TYR A 22 4.37 -2.69 0.65
CA TYR A 22 3.74 -1.39 0.91
C TYR A 22 2.28 -1.57 1.30
N VAL A 23 1.84 -0.81 2.30
CA VAL A 23 0.41 -0.73 2.65
C VAL A 23 -0.31 0.15 1.62
N VAL A 24 -1.24 -0.43 0.88
CA VAL A 24 -1.99 0.28 -0.17
C VAL A 24 -3.47 0.45 0.16
N GLY A 25 -3.99 -0.26 1.15
CA GLY A 25 -5.35 -0.11 1.64
C GLY A 25 -5.38 -0.38 3.14
N ALA A 26 -6.16 0.42 3.87
CA ALA A 26 -6.32 0.28 5.30
C ALA A 26 -7.80 0.42 5.65
N HIS A 27 -8.31 -0.57 6.39
CA HIS A 27 -9.63 -0.52 7.00
C HIS A 27 -9.55 0.24 8.31
N VAL A 28 -9.74 1.55 8.22
CA VAL A 28 -9.65 2.46 9.37
C VAL A 28 -11.04 2.77 9.91
N HIS A 29 -11.21 2.55 11.22
CA HIS A 29 -12.42 2.90 11.94
C HIS A 29 -12.76 4.39 11.79
N ARG A 30 -14.06 4.72 11.74
CA ARG A 30 -14.54 6.10 11.47
C ARG A 30 -13.93 7.14 12.41
N GLN A 31 -13.78 6.81 13.70
CA GLN A 31 -13.23 7.73 14.70
C GLN A 31 -11.73 8.03 14.52
N MET A 32 -10.99 7.15 13.83
CA MET A 32 -9.55 7.30 13.58
C MET A 32 -9.24 7.74 12.13
N ARG A 33 -10.27 7.91 11.29
CA ARG A 33 -10.09 8.34 9.90
C ARG A 33 -9.69 9.80 9.86
N GLN A 34 -8.62 10.08 9.11
CA GLN A 34 -8.23 11.44 8.78
C GLN A 34 -9.16 11.98 7.68
N HIS A 35 -9.47 13.27 7.76
CA HIS A 35 -10.29 13.94 6.76
C HIS A 35 -9.58 13.93 5.40
N GLY A 36 -10.32 13.68 4.31
CA GLY A 36 -9.76 13.62 2.96
C GLY A 36 -8.91 12.38 2.65
N VAL A 37 -8.82 11.40 3.57
CA VAL A 37 -8.13 10.13 3.31
C VAL A 37 -9.16 9.01 3.13
N PRO A 38 -9.32 8.47 1.90
CA PRO A 38 -10.16 7.31 1.64
C PRO A 38 -9.69 6.12 2.47
N SER A 39 -10.64 5.36 3.02
CA SER A 39 -10.32 4.08 3.68
C SER A 39 -11.14 2.97 3.05
N THR A 40 -10.51 1.80 2.96
CA THR A 40 -10.98 0.65 2.21
C THR A 40 -11.69 -0.33 3.14
N ASP A 41 -12.49 -1.23 2.59
CA ASP A 41 -13.16 -2.26 3.41
C ASP A 41 -12.17 -3.31 3.92
N THR A 42 -11.07 -3.52 3.20
CA THR A 42 -10.02 -4.50 3.55
C THR A 42 -8.65 -3.83 3.69
N ASN A 43 -7.79 -4.43 4.52
CA ASN A 43 -6.36 -4.10 4.55
C ASN A 43 -5.66 -4.76 3.36
N ASN A 44 -5.04 -3.94 2.51
CA ASN A 44 -4.41 -4.41 1.28
C ASN A 44 -2.94 -4.01 1.27
N ILE A 45 -2.08 -4.92 0.84
CA ILE A 45 -0.64 -4.70 0.72
C ILE A 45 -0.16 -5.12 -0.67
N VAL A 46 0.88 -4.44 -1.17
CA VAL A 46 1.60 -4.85 -2.38
C VAL A 46 2.96 -5.38 -1.97
N LEU A 47 3.24 -6.62 -2.37
CA LEU A 47 4.50 -7.27 -2.06
C LEU A 47 5.61 -6.74 -2.94
N LEU A 48 6.80 -6.66 -2.34
CA LEU A 48 8.01 -6.19 -2.95
C LEU A 48 9.09 -7.25 -2.90
N GLU A 49 9.97 -7.18 -3.89
CA GLU A 49 11.26 -7.85 -3.90
C GLU A 49 12.24 -7.16 -2.93
N GLU A 50 13.43 -7.75 -2.75
CA GLU A 50 14.43 -7.20 -1.84
C GLU A 50 14.94 -5.84 -2.32
N GLU A 51 15.01 -5.66 -3.64
CA GLU A 51 15.36 -4.46 -4.39
C GLU A 51 14.27 -3.38 -4.36
N GLY A 52 13.06 -3.74 -3.89
CA GLY A 52 11.92 -2.83 -3.74
C GLY A 52 11.06 -2.66 -4.98
N ASN A 53 11.18 -3.53 -5.98
CA ASN A 53 10.24 -3.62 -7.10
C ASN A 53 8.98 -4.40 -6.68
N PRO A 54 7.80 -4.11 -7.25
CA PRO A 54 6.60 -4.91 -7.01
C PRO A 54 6.79 -6.33 -7.58
N LEU A 55 6.44 -7.34 -6.77
CA LEU A 55 6.54 -8.75 -7.17
C LEU A 55 5.52 -9.15 -8.24
N GLY A 56 4.39 -8.42 -8.30
CA GLY A 56 3.29 -8.71 -9.22
C GLY A 56 3.17 -7.66 -10.34
N ASN A 57 2.45 -8.03 -11.40
CA ASN A 57 2.30 -7.20 -12.60
C ASN A 57 1.08 -6.26 -12.58
N ARG A 58 0.17 -6.37 -11.60
CA ARG A 58 -1.04 -5.52 -11.55
C ARG A 58 -1.66 -5.47 -10.16
N VAL A 59 -2.19 -4.31 -9.77
CA VAL A 59 -3.00 -4.17 -8.54
C VAL A 59 -4.48 -4.22 -8.89
N MET A 60 -5.18 -5.24 -8.39
CA MET A 60 -6.60 -5.48 -8.73
C MET A 60 -7.58 -4.63 -7.92
N LYS A 61 -7.24 -4.32 -6.66
CA LYS A 61 -8.08 -3.49 -5.79
C LYS A 61 -7.80 -2.01 -6.01
N PRO A 62 -8.80 -1.12 -5.85
CA PRO A 62 -8.59 0.32 -5.95
C PRO A 62 -7.65 0.80 -4.84
N ILE A 63 -6.84 1.81 -5.17
CA ILE A 63 -5.86 2.41 -4.25
C ILE A 63 -6.32 3.82 -3.87
N PRO A 64 -6.22 4.24 -2.60
CA PRO A 64 -6.48 5.62 -2.20
C PRO A 64 -5.62 6.63 -2.97
N ALA A 65 -6.24 7.67 -3.53
CA ALA A 65 -5.58 8.74 -4.27
C ALA A 65 -4.55 9.50 -3.43
N LYS A 66 -4.70 9.49 -2.09
CA LYS A 66 -3.71 10.02 -1.15
C LYS A 66 -2.30 9.47 -1.37
N LEU A 67 -2.19 8.24 -1.90
CA LEU A 67 -0.92 7.60 -2.19
C LEU A 67 -0.19 8.20 -3.40
N LEU A 68 -0.87 8.98 -4.24
CA LEU A 68 -0.25 9.71 -5.35
C LEU A 68 0.73 10.79 -4.88
N GLU A 69 0.57 11.29 -3.65
CA GLU A 69 1.53 12.23 -3.04
C GLU A 69 2.93 11.61 -2.87
N LYS A 70 3.01 10.28 -2.80
CA LYS A 70 4.28 9.54 -2.69
C LYS A 70 4.87 9.17 -4.06
N ARG A 71 4.41 9.77 -5.17
CA ARG A 71 4.88 9.47 -6.52
C ARG A 71 6.35 9.84 -6.75
N ASP A 72 6.88 10.79 -6.00
CA ASP A 72 8.29 11.20 -6.08
C ASP A 72 9.24 10.07 -5.64
N HIS A 73 8.75 9.11 -4.86
CA HIS A 73 9.51 7.93 -4.48
C HIS A 73 9.53 6.94 -5.64
N ALA A 74 10.68 6.80 -6.31
CA ALA A 74 10.83 5.96 -7.52
C ALA A 74 10.29 4.53 -7.36
N GLN A 75 10.53 3.87 -6.22
CA GLN A 75 10.01 2.52 -5.94
C GLN A 75 8.48 2.50 -5.82
N PHE A 76 7.91 3.51 -5.17
CA PHE A 76 6.48 3.61 -4.95
C PHE A 76 5.72 4.00 -6.23
N SER A 77 6.34 4.83 -7.07
CA SER A 77 5.84 5.20 -8.40
C SER A 77 5.58 3.98 -9.28
N LYS A 78 6.45 2.95 -9.22
CA LYS A 78 6.23 1.67 -9.92
C LYS A 78 4.95 0.98 -9.45
N VAL A 79 4.70 0.95 -8.13
CA VAL A 79 3.47 0.37 -7.57
C VAL A 79 2.22 1.14 -8.02
N LEU A 80 2.29 2.47 -8.01
CA LEU A 80 1.20 3.33 -8.47
C LEU A 80 0.91 3.12 -9.97
N ALA A 81 1.93 2.92 -10.80
CA ALA A 81 1.75 2.67 -12.23
C ALA A 81 1.01 1.35 -12.52
N LEU A 82 1.02 0.39 -11.60
CA LEU A 82 0.32 -0.90 -11.74
C LEU A 82 -1.15 -0.85 -11.31
N ALA A 83 -1.61 0.27 -10.75
CA ALA A 83 -2.96 0.43 -10.24
C ALA A 83 -3.95 0.83 -11.34
N ASN A 84 -5.10 0.17 -11.37
CA ASN A 84 -6.14 0.45 -12.37
C ASN A 84 -7.09 1.60 -11.98
N LYS A 85 -7.30 1.79 -10.68
CA LYS A 85 -8.32 2.69 -10.15
C LYS A 85 -7.85 3.36 -8.88
N TYR A 86 -8.09 4.66 -8.81
CA TYR A 86 -7.89 5.49 -7.63
C TYR A 86 -9.23 5.91 -7.03
N ILE A 87 -9.31 5.92 -5.70
CA ILE A 87 -10.50 6.34 -4.92
C ILE A 87 -10.12 7.34 -3.85
#